data_AF-A0A936QKZ0-F1
#
_entry.id   AF-A0A936QKZ0-F1
#
_cell.length_a   1.000
_cell.length_b   1.000
_cell.length_c   1.000
_cell.angle_alpha   90.00
_cell.angle_beta   90.00
_cell.angle_gamma   90.00
#
_symmetry.space_group_name_H-M   'P 1'
#
loop_
_entity.id
_entity.type
_entity.pdbx_description
1 polymer ?
#
loop_
_entity_poly.entity_id
_entity_poly.type
_entity_poly.pdbx_seq_one_letter_code
_entity_poly.pdbx_strand_id
1 'polypeptide(L)'
;MGTLDAEIYDLNGKVSQEARIKLTDSTKQKVLALDKLYSESLNWEDPAGDSMWDKSQWDNFQSQTRELHKEISNILGDDFEIIYKQE
;
A
#
# COMPACT_ATOMS: atom_id res chain seq x y z
N MET A 1 0.45 18.12 -8.80
CA MET A 1 1.43 17.65 -9.81
C MET A 1 1.89 16.31 -9.29
N GLY A 2 1.48 15.20 -9.91
CA GLY A 2 1.79 13.86 -9.40
C GLY A 2 3.20 13.42 -9.79
N THR A 3 3.89 12.73 -8.88
CA THR A 3 5.19 12.09 -9.12
C THR A 3 5.00 10.56 -9.05
N LEU A 4 4.90 9.88 -10.19
CA LEU A 4 5.97 9.27 -11.00
C LEU A 4 6.68 8.09 -10.29
N ASP A 5 6.27 6.87 -10.68
CA ASP A 5 7.23 5.78 -10.91
C ASP A 5 8.14 6.22 -12.06
N ALA A 6 9.20 6.97 -11.75
CA ALA A 6 10.20 7.37 -12.73
C ALA A 6 11.60 6.97 -12.26
N GLU A 7 12.26 6.17 -13.09
CA GLU A 7 13.69 6.01 -13.06
C GLU A 7 14.32 7.33 -13.55
N ILE A 8 15.19 7.94 -12.74
CA ILE A 8 15.93 9.13 -13.15
C ILE A 8 17.15 8.65 -13.91
N TYR A 9 17.21 8.90 -15.22
CA TYR A 9 18.32 8.50 -16.06
C TYR A 9 19.36 9.61 -16.21
N ASP A 10 20.66 9.25 -16.19
CA ASP A 10 21.73 10.17 -16.57
C ASP A 10 21.76 10.41 -18.09
N LEU A 11 22.65 11.31 -18.55
CA LEU A 11 22.81 11.63 -19.97
C LEU A 11 23.20 10.42 -20.85
N ASN A 12 23.56 9.29 -20.25
CA ASN A 12 23.91 8.05 -20.94
C ASN A 12 22.80 6.99 -20.86
N GLY A 13 21.61 7.34 -20.36
CA GLY A 13 20.48 6.41 -20.23
C GLY A 13 20.66 5.38 -19.12
N LYS A 14 21.53 5.64 -18.13
CA LYS A 14 21.69 4.78 -16.96
C LYS A 14 20.86 5.33 -15.80
N VAL A 15 20.14 4.46 -15.08
CA VAL A 15 19.42 4.85 -13.85
C VAL A 15 20.41 5.47 -12.87
N SER A 16 20.29 6.79 -12.71
CA SER A 16 21.08 7.65 -11.83
C SER A 16 20.51 7.67 -10.42
N GLN A 17 19.19 7.51 -10.26
CA GLN A 17 18.55 7.46 -8.95
C GLN A 17 17.16 6.79 -8.99
N GLU A 18 16.89 5.93 -8.02
CA GLU A 18 15.53 5.46 -7.71
C GLU A 18 14.84 6.50 -6.82
N ALA A 19 13.69 7.03 -7.24
CA ALA A 19 12.87 7.87 -6.39
C ALA A 19 12.23 7.01 -5.29
N ARG A 20 12.82 7.00 -4.09
CA ARG A 20 12.27 6.28 -2.95
C ARG A 20 11.22 7.13 -2.24
N ILE A 21 9.99 6.65 -2.20
CA ILE A 21 8.92 7.23 -1.37
C ILE A 21 9.38 7.19 0.09
N LYS A 22 9.51 8.37 0.70
CA LYS A 22 9.94 8.49 2.11
C LYS A 22 8.73 8.40 3.03
N LEU A 23 8.37 7.17 3.39
CA LEU A 23 7.42 6.92 4.48
C LEU A 23 8.14 6.92 5.83
N THR A 24 7.41 7.30 6.89
CA THR A 24 7.91 7.11 8.25
C THR A 24 8.03 5.62 8.56
N ASP A 25 8.94 5.24 9.46
CA ASP A 25 9.10 3.83 9.83
C ASP A 25 7.83 3.26 10.47
N SER A 26 7.08 4.08 11.21
CA SER A 26 5.76 3.68 11.75
C SER A 26 4.77 3.33 10.64
N THR A 27 4.65 4.19 9.62
CA THR A 27 3.77 3.96 8.47
C THR A 27 4.16 2.70 7.70
N LYS A 28 5.47 2.45 7.51
CA LYS A 28 5.97 1.21 6.87
C LYS A 28 5.59 -0.03 7.67
N GLN A 29 5.75 0.00 9.00
CA GLN A 29 5.36 -1.13 9.85
C GLN A 29 3.85 -1.40 9.78
N LYS A 30 3.02 -0.36 9.68
CA LYS A 30 1.57 -0.52 9.49
C LYS A 30 1.21 -1.15 8.15
N VAL A 31 1.88 -0.76 7.06
CA VAL A 31 1.71 -1.39 5.73
C VAL A 31 2.01 -2.89 5.84
N LEU A 32 3.18 -3.25 6.38
CA LEU A 32 3.60 -4.65 6.51
C LEU A 32 2.67 -5.45 7.43
N ALA A 33 2.16 -4.83 8.51
CA ALA A 33 1.22 -5.48 9.41
C ALA A 33 -0.12 -5.77 8.74
N LEU A 34 -0.66 -4.83 7.95
CA LEU A 34 -1.92 -5.03 7.23
C LEU A 34 -1.77 -6.02 6.08
N ASP A 35 -0.63 -6.03 5.37
CA ASP A 35 -0.33 -7.02 4.33
C ASP A 35 -0.28 -8.45 4.90
N LYS A 36 0.42 -8.62 6.03
CA LYS A 36 0.46 -9.88 6.75
C LYS A 36 -0.94 -10.29 7.23
N LEU A 37 -1.70 -9.35 7.78
CA LEU A 37 -3.06 -9.61 8.23
C LEU A 37 -3.95 -10.06 7.06
N TYR A 38 -3.93 -9.36 5.92
CA TYR A 38 -4.69 -9.75 4.73
C TYR A 38 -4.37 -11.18 4.26
N SER A 39 -3.11 -11.59 4.35
CA SER A 39 -2.69 -12.95 4.01
C SER A 39 -3.38 -14.04 4.86
N GLU A 40 -3.84 -13.69 6.07
CA GLU A 40 -4.63 -14.57 6.95
C GLU A 40 -6.10 -14.66 6.55
N SER A 41 -6.59 -13.75 5.69
CA SER A 41 -7.95 -13.81 5.12
C SER A 41 -8.09 -14.86 4.03
N LEU A 42 -6.96 -15.28 3.44
CA LEU A 42 -6.88 -16.18 2.30
C LEU A 42 -6.85 -17.63 2.78
N ASN A 43 -7.76 -18.43 2.24
CA ASN A 43 -7.72 -19.88 2.43
C ASN A 43 -6.75 -20.49 1.41
N TRP A 44 -5.49 -20.69 1.81
CA TRP A 44 -4.47 -21.28 0.92
C TRP A 44 -4.72 -22.74 0.55
N GLU A 45 -5.50 -23.46 1.37
CA GLU A 45 -5.87 -24.85 1.12
C GLU A 45 -7.06 -24.97 0.15
N ASP A 46 -7.89 -23.93 0.06
CA ASP A 46 -8.97 -23.82 -0.94
C ASP A 46 -9.08 -22.38 -1.48
N PRO A 47 -8.25 -22.02 -2.47
CA PRO A 47 -8.22 -20.65 -3.02
C PRO A 47 -9.50 -20.24 -3.75
N ALA A 48 -10.35 -21.20 -4.13
CA ALA A 48 -11.65 -20.95 -4.75
C ALA A 48 -12.79 -20.87 -3.72
N GLY A 49 -12.51 -21.22 -2.47
CA GLY A 49 -13.44 -21.17 -1.36
C GLY A 49 -13.64 -19.76 -0.81
N ASP A 50 -14.56 -19.64 0.13
CA ASP A 50 -14.84 -18.38 0.81
C ASP A 50 -13.63 -17.92 1.65
N SER A 51 -13.53 -16.61 1.84
CA SER A 51 -12.54 -16.02 2.75
C SER A 51 -12.65 -16.63 4.15
N MET A 52 -11.50 -16.76 4.81
CA MET A 52 -11.43 -17.19 6.21
C MET A 52 -11.97 -16.14 7.18
N TRP A 53 -12.24 -14.92 6.70
CA TRP A 53 -12.73 -13.82 7.49
C TRP A 53 -14.24 -13.64 7.38
N ASP A 54 -14.85 -13.33 8.52
CA ASP A 54 -16.22 -12.84 8.55
C ASP A 54 -16.31 -11.37 8.12
N LYS A 55 -17.55 -10.89 7.98
CA LYS A 55 -17.83 -9.51 7.59
C LYS A 55 -17.22 -8.49 8.56
N SER A 56 -17.24 -8.75 9.86
CA SER A 56 -16.72 -7.81 10.85
C SER A 56 -15.20 -7.68 10.75
N GLN A 57 -14.51 -8.78 10.44
CA GLN A 57 -13.07 -8.77 10.20
C GLN A 57 -12.72 -7.99 8.93
N TRP A 58 -13.50 -8.15 7.86
CA TRP A 58 -13.38 -7.35 6.65
C TRP A 58 -13.63 -5.86 6.90
N ASP A 59 -14.71 -5.50 7.60
CA ASP A 59 -15.05 -4.11 7.91
C ASP A 59 -13.92 -3.45 8.73
N ASN A 60 -13.37 -4.17 9.71
CA ASN A 60 -12.24 -3.69 10.51
C ASN A 60 -10.95 -3.53 9.69
N PHE A 61 -10.66 -4.48 8.80
CA PHE A 61 -9.51 -4.40 7.89
C PHE A 61 -9.63 -3.18 6.97
N GLN A 62 -10.80 -2.98 6.35
CA GLN A 62 -11.08 -1.86 5.46
C GLN A 62 -10.97 -0.51 6.19
N SER A 63 -11.45 -0.42 7.44
CA SER A 63 -11.29 0.79 8.25
C SER A 63 -9.82 1.13 8.45
N GLN A 64 -8.99 0.16 8.84
CA GLN A 64 -7.57 0.36 9.06
C GLN A 64 -6.81 0.71 7.76
N THR A 65 -7.17 0.08 6.63
CA THR A 65 -6.55 0.43 5.33
C THR A 65 -6.90 1.84 4.89
N ARG A 66 -8.14 2.31 5.13
CA ARG A 66 -8.54 3.70 4.83
C ARG A 66 -7.82 4.71 5.71
N GLU A 67 -7.63 4.41 6.99
CA GLU A 67 -6.84 5.27 7.89
C GLU A 67 -5.38 5.35 7.44
N LEU A 68 -4.78 4.21 7.08
CA LEU A 68 -3.42 4.16 6.56
C LEU A 68 -3.30 4.92 5.23
N HIS A 69 -4.26 4.77 4.33
CA HIS A 69 -4.29 5.55 3.07
C HIS A 69 -4.25 7.05 3.35
N LYS A 70 -5.09 7.54 4.25
CA LYS A 70 -5.10 8.96 4.66
C LYS A 70 -3.77 9.38 5.29
N GLU A 71 -3.16 8.55 6.12
CA GLU A 71 -1.85 8.81 6.72
C GLU A 71 -0.77 8.98 5.65
N ILE A 72 -0.71 8.04 4.70
CA ILE A 72 0.25 8.08 3.58
C ILE A 72 -0.01 9.33 2.72
N SER A 73 -1.28 9.65 2.41
CA SER A 73 -1.63 10.86 1.65
C SER A 73 -1.15 12.13 2.34
N ASN A 74 -1.30 12.21 3.67
CA ASN A 74 -0.80 13.36 4.41
C ASN A 74 0.74 13.45 4.42
N ILE A 75 1.44 12.30 4.46
CA ILE A 75 2.91 12.25 4.45
C ILE A 75 3.46 12.69 3.09
N LEU A 76 2.82 12.25 2.01
CA LEU A 76 3.26 12.54 0.65
C LEU A 76 2.74 13.88 0.11
N GLY A 77 1.70 14.45 0.73
CA GLY A 77 1.12 15.71 0.33
C GLY A 77 0.55 15.66 -1.10
N ASP A 78 0.42 16.83 -1.72
CA ASP A 78 -0.14 16.98 -3.07
C ASP A 78 0.85 16.63 -4.21
N ASP A 79 2.07 16.22 -3.82
CA ASP A 79 3.13 15.80 -4.74
C ASP A 79 2.85 14.41 -5.33
N PHE A 80 1.95 13.64 -4.71
CA PHE A 80 1.61 12.27 -5.12
C PHE A 80 0.10 12.06 -5.13
N GLU A 81 -0.40 11.43 -6.19
CA GLU A 81 -1.77 10.93 -6.22
C GLU A 81 -1.79 9.50 -5.66
N ILE A 82 -2.48 9.31 -4.53
CA ILE A 82 -2.58 7.99 -3.90
C ILE A 82 -3.94 7.38 -4.20
N ILE A 83 -3.95 6.37 -5.05
CA ILE A 83 -5.19 5.72 -5.50
C ILE A 83 -5.48 4.51 -4.61
N TYR A 84 -6.63 4.54 -3.92
CA TYR A 84 -7.19 3.38 -3.24
C TYR A 84 -8.16 2.66 -4.18
N LYS A 85 -7.83 1.43 -4.59
CA LYS A 85 -8.71 0.57 -5.41
C LYS A 85 -9.19 -0.61 -4.57
N GLN A 86 -10.50 -0.78 -4.50
CA GLN A 86 -11.12 -2.05 -4.15
C GLN A 86 -11.47 -2.73 -5.48
N GLU A 87 -10.93 -3.93 -5.71
CA GLU A 87 -11.37 -4.80 -6.81
C GLU A 87 -12.71 -5.46 -6.47
#